data_AF-A0A368TGH2-F1
#
_entry.id   AF-A0A368TGH2-F1
#
_cell.length_a   1.000
_cell.length_b   1.000
_cell.length_c   1.000
_cell.angle_alpha   90.00
_cell.angle_beta   90.00
_cell.angle_gamma   90.00
#
_symmetry.space_group_name_H-M   'P 1'
#
loop_
_entity.id
_entity.type
_entity.pdbx_description
1 polymer ?
#
loop_
_entity_poly.entity_id
_entity_poly.type
_entity_poly.pdbx_seq_one_letter_code
_entity_poly.pdbx_strand_id
1 'polypeptide(L)'
;MNEKILLDEEEIPKAWYNIQADMPSPLDPSINPATMEPVKPADLAPIFPMELIKQEMSTERWIPIPDAVRDVYRLWRPSPLYRALRLEKKLKTPARIYYKWEGVSPPGSHKPNTAIAQAYYNMKEGIERIATETGAGQWGSALAFGTMLFDLKCTIYMVGASYDRKLWNAELYRSPSKNTEFGRKLLAEDPDTPGSLGIAISEGVIKPFFLSPLFEYAYTLRARKWKRKADCG
;
A
#
# COMPACT_ATOMS: atom_id res chain seq x y z
N MET A 1 -16.46 16.58 29.24
CA MET A 1 -16.26 15.34 28.45
C MET A 1 -15.18 15.62 27.43
N ASN A 2 -14.07 14.88 27.43
CA ASN A 2 -13.01 15.09 26.44
C ASN A 2 -13.49 14.60 25.06
N GLU A 3 -13.60 15.51 24.09
CA GLU A 3 -13.93 15.19 22.69
C GLU A 3 -12.75 14.53 21.95
N LYS A 4 -11.55 14.63 22.53
CA LYS A 4 -10.29 14.13 21.98
C LYS A 4 -9.61 13.24 23.02
N ILE A 5 -9.27 12.02 22.62
CA ILE A 5 -8.55 11.03 23.41
C ILE A 5 -7.17 10.87 22.76
N LEU A 6 -6.14 11.12 23.53
CA LEU A 6 -4.74 10.96 23.16
C LEU A 6 -4.14 9.81 23.93
N LEU A 7 -3.19 9.13 23.29
CA LEU A 7 -2.32 8.14 23.90
C LEU A 7 -0.90 8.69 23.82
N ASP A 8 -0.07 8.31 24.79
CA ASP A 8 1.33 8.69 24.82
C ASP A 8 2.14 7.94 23.73
N GLU A 9 3.26 8.52 23.31
CA GLU A 9 4.18 7.86 22.36
C GLU A 9 4.78 6.57 22.92
N GLU A 10 4.90 6.46 24.26
CA GLU A 10 5.29 5.23 24.95
C GLU A 10 4.25 4.11 24.81
N GLU A 11 2.99 4.45 24.52
CA GLU A 11 1.89 3.51 24.32
C GLU A 11 1.78 2.99 22.87
N ILE A 12 2.69 3.36 21.97
CA ILE A 12 2.75 2.77 20.62
C ILE A 12 2.94 1.25 20.75
N PRO A 13 2.08 0.43 20.13
CA PRO A 13 2.20 -1.02 20.18
C PRO A 13 3.59 -1.53 19.77
N LYS A 14 3.99 -2.67 20.34
CA LYS A 14 5.28 -3.32 20.07
C LYS A 14 5.20 -4.42 19.00
N ALA A 15 3.98 -4.82 18.61
CA ALA A 15 3.72 -5.85 17.62
C ALA A 15 2.53 -5.46 16.74
N TRP A 16 2.57 -5.83 15.46
CA TRP A 16 1.40 -5.89 14.60
C TRP A 16 0.61 -7.16 14.92
N TYR A 17 -0.72 -7.08 14.76
CA TYR A 17 -1.62 -8.20 14.95
C TYR A 17 -1.99 -8.82 13.59
N ASN A 18 -1.89 -10.15 13.51
CA ASN A 18 -2.25 -10.92 12.33
C ASN A 18 -3.56 -11.68 12.56
N ILE A 19 -4.61 -11.28 11.83
CA ILE A 19 -5.95 -11.87 11.97
C ILE A 19 -6.00 -13.34 11.52
N GLN A 20 -5.08 -13.80 10.66
CA GLN A 20 -5.04 -15.19 10.19
C GLN A 20 -4.93 -16.20 11.34
N ALA A 21 -4.28 -15.81 12.45
CA ALA A 21 -4.10 -16.66 13.62
C ALA A 21 -5.42 -16.99 14.35
N ASP A 22 -6.45 -16.15 14.16
CA ASP A 22 -7.73 -16.25 14.87
C ASP A 22 -8.93 -16.44 13.91
N MET A 23 -8.65 -16.65 12.62
CA MET A 23 -9.68 -16.96 11.63
C MET A 23 -10.22 -18.39 11.84
N PRO A 24 -11.54 -18.63 11.68
CA PRO A 24 -12.14 -19.95 11.90
C PRO A 24 -11.67 -21.01 10.88
N SER A 25 -11.23 -20.57 9.72
CA SER A 25 -10.57 -21.38 8.70
C SER A 25 -9.45 -20.56 8.05
N PRO A 26 -8.38 -21.20 7.57
CA PRO A 26 -7.35 -20.51 6.81
C PRO A 26 -7.94 -19.78 5.60
N LEU A 27 -7.36 -18.63 5.23
CA LEU A 27 -7.68 -18.01 3.95
C LEU A 27 -7.27 -18.93 2.80
N ASP A 28 -8.08 -18.93 1.74
CA ASP A 28 -7.73 -19.59 0.49
C ASP A 28 -6.39 -19.02 -0.01
N PRO A 29 -5.45 -19.89 -0.43
CA PRO A 29 -4.17 -19.42 -0.90
C PRO A 29 -4.34 -18.64 -2.20
N SER A 30 -3.46 -17.66 -2.38
CA SER A 30 -3.23 -17.03 -3.67
C SER A 30 -2.92 -18.08 -4.73
N ILE A 31 -3.51 -17.97 -5.92
CA ILE A 31 -3.26 -18.88 -7.04
C ILE A 31 -2.30 -18.24 -8.04
N ASN A 32 -1.26 -18.97 -8.41
CA ASN A 32 -0.34 -18.60 -9.46
C ASN A 32 -1.05 -18.75 -10.82
N PRO A 33 -1.17 -17.69 -11.63
CA PRO A 33 -1.94 -17.74 -12.88
C PRO A 33 -1.26 -18.58 -13.97
N ALA A 34 0.05 -18.79 -13.91
CA ALA A 34 0.78 -19.57 -14.91
C ALA A 34 0.64 -21.07 -14.65
N THR A 35 0.65 -21.49 -13.38
CA THR A 35 0.58 -22.91 -12.99
C THR A 35 -0.81 -23.35 -12.56
N MET A 36 -1.69 -22.40 -12.23
CA MET A 36 -2.99 -22.64 -11.58
C MET A 36 -2.89 -23.36 -10.22
N GLU A 37 -1.70 -23.34 -9.61
CA GLU A 37 -1.41 -23.90 -8.27
C GLU A 37 -1.33 -22.78 -7.21
N PRO A 38 -1.40 -23.11 -5.91
CA PRO A 38 -1.08 -22.17 -4.84
C PRO A 38 0.30 -21.53 -4.99
N VAL A 39 0.37 -20.21 -4.80
CA VAL A 39 1.59 -19.40 -4.84
C VAL A 39 2.57 -19.88 -3.77
N LYS A 40 3.80 -20.14 -4.20
CA LYS A 40 4.92 -20.52 -3.32
C LYS A 40 5.77 -19.27 -3.01
N PRO A 41 6.54 -19.24 -1.90
CA PRO A 41 7.42 -18.11 -1.59
C PRO A 41 8.36 -17.74 -2.75
N ALA A 42 8.85 -18.75 -3.48
CA ALA A 42 9.73 -18.58 -4.63
C ALA A 42 9.08 -17.80 -5.79
N ASP A 43 7.75 -17.85 -5.93
CA ASP A 43 7.01 -17.12 -6.96
C ASP A 43 6.95 -15.61 -6.65
N LEU A 44 7.09 -15.23 -5.37
CA LEU A 44 7.03 -13.85 -4.89
C LEU A 44 8.41 -13.18 -4.77
N ALA A 45 9.47 -13.99 -4.58
CA ALA A 45 10.85 -13.52 -4.42
C ALA A 45 11.39 -12.58 -5.51
N PRO A 46 10.92 -12.64 -6.79
CA PRO A 46 11.33 -11.66 -7.80
C PRO A 46 10.79 -10.24 -7.55
N ILE A 47 9.72 -10.10 -6.77
CA ILE A 47 8.97 -8.86 -6.59
C ILE A 47 9.18 -8.30 -5.17
N PHE A 48 9.20 -9.17 -4.16
CA PHE A 48 9.22 -8.78 -2.77
C PHE A 48 10.47 -9.26 -2.04
N PRO A 49 11.00 -8.46 -1.09
CA PRO A 49 11.99 -8.94 -0.12
C PRO A 49 11.45 -10.12 0.70
N MET A 50 12.35 -11.02 1.08
CA MET A 50 12.03 -12.28 1.74
C MET A 50 11.27 -12.08 3.05
N GLU A 51 11.60 -11.04 3.81
CA GLU A 51 10.93 -10.75 5.08
C GLU A 51 9.46 -10.34 4.90
N LEU A 52 9.13 -9.63 3.81
CA LEU A 52 7.73 -9.34 3.49
C LEU A 52 6.98 -10.61 3.06
N ILE A 53 7.63 -11.52 2.33
CA ILE A 53 7.05 -12.80 1.93
C ILE A 53 6.76 -13.67 3.17
N LYS A 54 7.69 -13.73 4.13
CA LYS A 54 7.48 -14.44 5.40
C LYS A 54 6.28 -13.89 6.17
N GLN A 55 6.10 -12.57 6.21
CA GLN A 55 4.97 -11.94 6.89
C GLN A 55 3.64 -12.25 6.20
N GLU A 56 3.60 -12.21 4.87
CA GLU A 56 2.41 -12.58 4.09
C GLU A 56 1.99 -14.03 4.33
N MET A 57 2.97 -14.93 4.52
CA MET A 57 2.73 -16.35 4.78
C MET A 57 2.65 -16.72 6.27
N SER A 58 2.77 -15.75 7.17
CA SER A 58 2.80 -16.01 8.61
C SER A 58 1.42 -16.35 9.15
N THR A 59 1.38 -17.32 10.07
CA THR A 59 0.22 -17.64 10.91
C THR A 59 0.44 -17.22 12.37
N GLU A 60 1.56 -16.55 12.66
CA GLU A 60 1.83 -16.05 14.00
C GLU A 60 0.90 -14.88 14.32
N ARG A 61 0.30 -14.89 15.52
CA ARG A 61 -0.66 -13.86 15.97
C ARG A 61 -0.04 -12.47 16.10
N TRP A 62 1.21 -12.41 16.54
CA TRP A 62 1.91 -11.17 16.86
C TRP A 62 3.24 -11.11 16.11
N ILE A 63 3.40 -10.10 15.26
CA ILE A 63 4.64 -9.85 14.51
C ILE A 63 5.32 -8.64 15.15
N PRO A 64 6.49 -8.78 15.78
CA PRO A 64 7.19 -7.67 16.42
C PRO A 64 7.44 -6.52 15.43
N ILE A 65 7.18 -5.28 15.86
CA ILE A 65 7.49 -4.09 15.07
C ILE A 65 8.96 -3.72 15.33
N PRO A 66 9.83 -3.67 14.31
CA PRO A 66 11.22 -3.25 14.48
C PRO A 66 11.31 -1.87 15.14
N ASP A 67 12.28 -1.67 16.05
CA ASP A 67 12.42 -0.40 16.77
C ASP A 67 12.60 0.79 15.80
N ALA A 68 13.38 0.63 14.73
CA ALA A 68 13.54 1.65 13.69
C ALA A 68 12.20 2.04 13.02
N VAL A 69 11.26 1.10 12.86
CA VAL A 69 9.92 1.38 12.33
C VAL A 69 9.07 2.10 13.38
N ARG A 70 9.17 1.70 14.66
CA ARG A 70 8.47 2.37 15.78
C ARG A 70 8.99 3.80 15.99
N ASP A 71 10.29 4.03 15.81
CA ASP A 71 10.92 5.36 15.87
C ASP A 71 10.32 6.29 14.82
N VAL A 72 10.18 5.83 13.59
CA VAL A 72 9.51 6.60 12.53
C VAL A 72 8.03 6.82 12.86
N TYR A 73 7.34 5.82 13.40
CA TYR A 73 5.93 5.96 13.79
C TYR A 73 5.71 7.09 14.80
N ARG A 74 6.64 7.36 15.73
CA ARG A 74 6.51 8.45 16.71
C ARG A 74 6.30 9.83 16.06
N LEU A 75 6.70 10.02 14.80
CA LEU A 75 6.44 11.26 14.05
C LEU A 75 4.94 11.63 13.95
N TRP A 76 4.02 10.67 14.04
CA TRP A 76 2.56 10.95 14.02
C TRP A 76 1.69 9.98 14.84
N ARG A 77 2.29 8.99 15.49
CA ARG A 77 1.59 7.93 16.23
C ARG A 77 1.83 8.12 17.73
N PRO A 78 0.85 7.78 18.57
CA PRO A 78 -0.50 7.31 18.24
C PRO A 78 -1.38 8.41 17.63
N SER A 79 -2.28 8.05 16.69
CA SER A 79 -3.23 9.08 16.20
C SER A 79 -4.32 9.34 17.24
N PRO A 80 -4.87 10.56 17.32
CA PRO A 80 -5.98 10.86 18.21
C PRO A 80 -7.24 10.06 17.85
N LEU A 81 -7.99 9.68 18.89
CA LEU A 81 -9.36 9.18 18.78
C LEU A 81 -10.30 10.31 19.19
N TYR A 82 -11.24 10.67 18.32
CA TYR A 82 -12.22 11.72 18.61
C TYR A 82 -13.59 11.14 18.86
N ARG A 83 -14.35 11.79 19.72
CA ARG A 83 -15.80 11.59 19.86
C ARG A 83 -16.55 12.68 19.08
N ALA A 84 -17.41 12.26 18.16
CA ALA A 84 -18.10 13.16 17.25
C ALA A 84 -19.40 13.74 17.87
N LEU A 85 -19.32 14.45 18.99
CA LEU A 85 -20.50 14.96 19.74
C LEU A 85 -21.44 15.81 18.87
N ARG A 86 -20.91 16.63 17.95
CA ARG A 86 -21.71 17.44 17.03
C ARG A 86 -22.50 16.58 16.04
N LEU A 87 -21.90 15.48 15.57
CA LEU A 87 -22.56 14.52 14.70
C LEU A 87 -23.62 13.72 15.48
N GLU A 88 -23.31 13.27 16.69
CA GLU A 88 -24.26 12.61 17.60
C GLU A 88 -25.51 13.50 17.79
N LYS A 89 -25.32 14.79 18.11
CA LYS A 89 -26.40 15.77 18.27
C LYS A 89 -27.20 15.99 16.99
N LYS A 90 -26.53 16.12 15.84
CA LYS A 90 -27.20 16.32 14.53
C LYS A 90 -28.06 15.12 14.15
N LEU A 91 -27.60 13.90 14.44
CA LEU A 91 -28.31 12.65 14.17
C LEU A 91 -29.38 12.31 15.22
N LYS A 92 -29.40 13.01 16.36
CA LYS A 92 -30.27 12.71 17.52
C LYS A 92 -30.14 11.23 17.96
N THR A 93 -28.94 10.67 17.87
CA THR A 93 -28.70 9.26 18.19
C THR A 93 -28.27 9.10 19.65
N PRO A 94 -28.71 8.04 20.35
CA PRO A 94 -28.13 7.66 21.63
C PRO A 94 -26.75 6.98 21.48
N ALA A 95 -26.36 6.61 20.26
CA ALA A 95 -25.07 6.00 19.99
C ALA A 95 -23.92 6.99 20.22
N ARG A 96 -22.80 6.48 20.72
CA ARG A 96 -21.54 7.22 20.81
C ARG A 96 -20.74 6.97 19.54
N ILE A 97 -20.36 8.03 18.84
CA ILE A 97 -19.64 7.93 17.56
C ILE A 97 -18.20 8.35 17.79
N TYR A 98 -17.28 7.43 17.53
CA TYR A 98 -15.84 7.71 17.58
C TYR A 98 -15.20 7.53 16.20
N TYR A 99 -14.15 8.30 15.93
CA TYR A 99 -13.32 8.12 14.74
C TYR A 99 -11.84 8.24 15.09
N LYS A 100 -11.05 7.29 14.57
CA LYS A 100 -9.59 7.29 14.69
C LYS A 100 -9.03 8.15 13.55
N TRP A 101 -8.40 9.27 13.88
CA TRP A 101 -7.98 10.25 12.86
C TRP A 101 -6.60 9.91 12.29
N GLU A 102 -6.56 9.05 11.28
CA GLU A 102 -5.32 8.65 10.59
C GLU A 102 -4.74 9.73 9.65
N GLY A 103 -5.37 10.90 9.55
CA GLY A 103 -4.93 11.99 8.68
C GLY A 103 -3.77 12.82 9.24
N VAL A 104 -3.28 12.50 10.44
CA VAL A 104 -2.17 13.20 11.11
C VAL A 104 -0.79 12.86 10.56
N SER A 105 -0.68 11.81 9.76
CA SER A 105 0.62 11.43 9.17
C SER A 105 1.10 12.49 8.16
N PRO A 106 2.41 12.61 7.91
CA PRO A 106 2.91 13.62 6.96
C PRO A 106 2.30 13.49 5.55
N PRO A 107 2.05 12.27 5.01
CA PRO A 107 1.28 12.08 3.78
C PRO A 107 -0.25 12.23 3.90
N GLY A 108 -0.80 12.38 5.10
CA GLY A 108 -2.21 12.68 5.34
C GLY A 108 -3.17 11.49 5.27
N SER A 109 -2.70 10.25 5.54
CA SER A 109 -3.55 9.06 5.62
C SER A 109 -2.92 7.92 6.44
N HIS A 110 -3.58 6.76 6.51
CA HIS A 110 -3.05 5.55 7.17
C HIS A 110 -1.98 4.81 6.35
N LYS A 111 -1.79 5.16 5.07
CA LYS A 111 -0.88 4.43 4.17
C LYS A 111 0.59 4.41 4.60
N PRO A 112 1.15 5.45 5.27
CA PRO A 112 2.49 5.41 5.82
C PRO A 112 2.70 4.25 6.80
N ASN A 113 1.65 3.79 7.49
CA ASN A 113 1.78 2.68 8.44
C ASN A 113 2.41 1.44 7.77
N THR A 114 2.01 1.08 6.54
CA THR A 114 2.65 -0.03 5.80
C THR A 114 3.85 0.43 4.97
N ALA A 115 3.82 1.65 4.41
CA ALA A 115 4.90 2.12 3.55
C ALA A 115 6.26 2.21 4.27
N ILE A 116 6.26 2.62 5.56
CA ILE A 116 7.47 2.62 6.38
C ILE A 116 8.01 1.21 6.58
N ALA A 117 7.15 0.24 6.92
CA ALA A 117 7.59 -1.13 7.11
C ALA A 117 8.18 -1.71 5.81
N GLN A 118 7.51 -1.50 4.68
CA GLN A 118 8.00 -1.98 3.38
C GLN A 118 9.33 -1.32 3.00
N ALA A 119 9.48 -0.01 3.18
CA ALA A 119 10.74 0.67 2.94
C ALA A 119 11.86 0.16 3.87
N TYR A 120 11.58 -0.04 5.15
CA TYR A 120 12.52 -0.59 6.10
C TYR A 120 13.02 -1.98 5.69
N TYR A 121 12.13 -2.92 5.37
CA TYR A 121 12.53 -4.29 5.02
C TYR A 121 13.28 -4.34 3.67
N ASN A 122 12.89 -3.52 2.70
CA ASN A 122 13.66 -3.38 1.45
C ASN A 122 15.07 -2.86 1.71
N MET A 123 15.22 -1.82 2.54
CA MET A 123 16.54 -1.30 2.94
C MET A 123 17.37 -2.36 3.67
N LYS A 124 16.76 -3.11 4.61
CA LYS A 124 17.44 -4.19 5.35
C LYS A 124 17.94 -5.32 4.45
N GLU A 125 17.27 -5.57 3.32
CA GLU A 125 17.67 -6.56 2.32
C GLU A 125 18.56 -5.98 1.20
N GLY A 126 19.03 -4.74 1.34
CA GLY A 126 19.97 -4.12 0.40
C GLY A 126 19.33 -3.67 -0.92
N ILE A 127 18.00 -3.55 -0.98
CA ILE A 127 17.31 -2.97 -2.13
C ILE A 127 17.56 -1.47 -2.14
N GLU A 128 18.01 -0.91 -3.26
CA GLU A 128 18.30 0.52 -3.39
C GLU A 128 17.15 1.35 -3.97
N ARG A 129 16.19 0.70 -4.65
CA ARG A 129 15.09 1.37 -5.36
C ARG A 129 13.81 0.56 -5.28
N ILE A 130 12.71 1.25 -4.96
CA ILE A 130 11.35 0.71 -5.01
C ILE A 130 10.55 1.40 -6.12
N ALA A 131 9.82 0.62 -6.90
CA ALA A 131 8.87 1.12 -7.89
C ALA A 131 7.42 0.78 -7.48
N THR A 132 6.48 1.68 -7.73
CA THR A 132 5.06 1.46 -7.41
C THR A 132 4.12 2.24 -8.32
N GLU A 133 2.84 1.87 -8.31
CA GLU A 133 1.77 2.62 -8.96
C GLU A 133 1.18 3.71 -8.04
N THR A 134 0.50 4.69 -8.60
CA THR A 134 -0.49 5.45 -7.82
C THR A 134 -1.62 6.01 -8.67
N GLY A 135 -2.84 6.04 -8.11
CA GLY A 135 -3.97 6.75 -8.69
C GLY A 135 -3.96 8.21 -8.26
N ALA A 136 -4.77 8.54 -7.24
CA ALA A 136 -4.86 9.90 -6.68
C ALA A 136 -3.59 10.41 -5.94
N GLY A 137 -2.52 9.61 -5.85
CA GLY A 137 -1.24 10.01 -5.24
C GLY A 137 -1.05 9.62 -3.77
N GLN A 138 -2.11 9.25 -3.04
CA GLN A 138 -2.01 8.93 -1.61
C GLN A 138 -1.01 7.80 -1.28
N TRP A 139 -0.98 6.73 -2.10
CA TRP A 139 -0.03 5.64 -1.90
C TRP A 139 1.38 6.02 -2.34
N GLY A 140 1.52 6.69 -3.48
CA GLY A 140 2.80 7.20 -3.95
C GLY A 140 3.45 8.14 -2.93
N SER A 141 2.69 9.08 -2.36
CA SER A 141 3.17 9.96 -1.29
C SER A 141 3.65 9.19 -0.05
N ALA A 142 2.93 8.14 0.35
CA ALA A 142 3.30 7.35 1.52
C ALA A 142 4.60 6.57 1.30
N LEU A 143 4.77 5.96 0.12
CA LEU A 143 5.97 5.21 -0.22
C LEU A 143 7.16 6.13 -0.49
N ALA A 144 6.97 7.26 -1.16
CA ALA A 144 8.00 8.29 -1.32
C ALA A 144 8.48 8.83 0.03
N PHE A 145 7.57 9.05 0.98
CA PHE A 145 7.93 9.44 2.35
C PHE A 145 8.74 8.34 3.06
N GLY A 146 8.31 7.07 2.99
CA GLY A 146 9.04 5.98 3.63
C GLY A 146 10.42 5.71 3.03
N THR A 147 10.54 5.73 1.71
CA THR A 147 11.81 5.57 1.01
C THR A 147 12.80 6.70 1.31
N MET A 148 12.33 7.95 1.39
CA MET A 148 13.14 9.09 1.81
C MET A 148 13.74 8.91 3.21
N LEU A 149 13.01 8.32 4.15
CA LEU A 149 13.50 8.10 5.53
C LEU A 149 14.53 6.97 5.67
N PHE A 150 14.62 6.08 4.68
CA PHE A 150 15.53 4.95 4.68
C PHE A 150 16.52 4.99 3.49
N ASP A 151 16.75 6.17 2.93
CA ASP A 151 17.70 6.43 1.83
C ASP A 151 17.50 5.55 0.58
N LEU A 152 16.23 5.22 0.28
CA LEU A 152 15.85 4.46 -0.90
C LEU A 152 15.41 5.40 -2.03
N LYS A 153 15.72 5.01 -3.27
CA LYS A 153 15.14 5.67 -4.45
C LYS A 153 13.70 5.22 -4.65
N CYS A 154 12.81 6.13 -5.03
CA CYS A 154 11.40 5.82 -5.29
C CYS A 154 11.02 6.19 -6.72
N THR A 155 10.45 5.24 -7.46
CA THR A 155 9.87 5.47 -8.78
C THR A 155 8.36 5.24 -8.71
N ILE A 156 7.56 6.21 -9.17
CA ILE A 156 6.11 6.18 -9.07
C ILE A 156 5.52 6.32 -10.47
N TYR A 157 4.72 5.34 -10.87
CA TYR A 157 3.90 5.40 -12.07
C TYR A 157 2.50 5.87 -11.70
N MET A 158 2.19 7.11 -12.03
CA MET A 158 0.93 7.75 -11.66
C MET A 158 -0.03 7.76 -12.84
N VAL A 159 -1.28 7.34 -12.62
CA VAL A 159 -2.32 7.31 -13.65
C VAL A 159 -2.43 8.67 -14.34
N GLY A 160 -2.40 8.67 -15.68
CA GLY A 160 -2.33 9.87 -16.50
C GLY A 160 -3.40 10.91 -16.17
N ALA A 161 -4.64 10.48 -15.94
CA ALA A 161 -5.74 11.36 -15.54
C ALA A 161 -5.58 12.03 -14.16
N SER A 162 -4.60 11.62 -13.35
CA SER A 162 -4.35 12.15 -12.00
C SER A 162 -2.98 12.80 -11.84
N TYR A 163 -2.17 12.89 -12.91
CA TYR A 163 -0.73 13.14 -12.88
C TYR A 163 -0.29 14.51 -12.33
N ASP A 164 -1.18 15.50 -12.23
CA ASP A 164 -0.83 16.89 -11.88
C ASP A 164 -0.45 17.12 -10.39
N ARG A 165 -0.09 16.05 -9.66
CA ARG A 165 0.26 16.13 -8.24
C ARG A 165 1.76 16.01 -8.04
N LYS A 166 2.30 16.91 -7.21
CA LYS A 166 3.67 16.79 -6.71
C LYS A 166 3.70 15.81 -5.54
N LEU A 167 4.67 14.91 -5.56
CA LEU A 167 4.94 13.97 -4.47
C LEU A 167 6.25 14.34 -3.77
N TRP A 168 6.54 13.64 -2.68
CA TRP A 168 7.82 13.71 -1.98
C TRP A 168 8.95 13.20 -2.90
N ASN A 169 10.21 13.37 -2.50
CA ASN A 169 11.44 13.08 -3.26
C ASN A 169 11.43 11.72 -4.03
N ALA A 170 10.78 11.69 -5.19
CA ALA A 170 10.52 10.50 -5.98
C ALA A 170 10.50 10.84 -7.47
N GLU A 171 10.96 9.90 -8.29
CA GLU A 171 10.84 9.96 -9.74
C GLU A 171 9.39 9.64 -10.11
N LEU A 172 8.70 10.60 -10.73
CA LEU A 172 7.29 10.48 -11.09
C LEU A 172 7.15 10.33 -12.61
N TYR A 173 6.47 9.27 -13.05
CA TYR A 173 6.16 9.01 -14.46
C TYR A 173 4.66 8.94 -14.68
N ARG A 174 4.20 9.60 -15.74
CA ARG A 174 2.80 9.51 -16.19
C ARG A 174 2.59 8.13 -16.78
N SER A 175 1.57 7.41 -16.32
CA SER A 175 1.20 6.09 -16.84
C SER A 175 0.00 6.18 -17.80
N PRO A 176 0.06 5.57 -19.01
CA PRO A 176 1.20 4.81 -19.52
C PRO A 176 2.40 5.70 -19.86
N SER A 177 3.62 5.21 -19.58
CA SER A 177 4.87 5.94 -19.77
C SER A 177 5.65 5.45 -21.01
N LYS A 178 6.56 6.27 -21.52
CA LYS A 178 7.51 5.85 -22.57
C LYS A 178 8.69 5.04 -22.02
N ASN A 179 8.78 4.89 -20.70
CA ASN A 179 9.93 4.32 -20.01
C ASN A 179 9.87 2.80 -19.94
N THR A 180 8.67 2.21 -20.14
CA THR A 180 8.47 0.76 -20.17
C THR A 180 8.06 0.30 -21.57
N GLU A 181 8.36 -0.96 -21.92
CA GLU A 181 7.89 -1.54 -23.18
C GLU A 181 6.36 -1.61 -23.23
N PHE A 182 5.75 -2.00 -22.11
CA PHE A 182 4.30 -2.05 -21.96
C PHE A 182 3.64 -0.69 -22.19
N GLY A 183 4.15 0.36 -21.57
CA GLY A 183 3.65 1.72 -21.75
C GLY A 183 3.87 2.24 -23.17
N ARG A 184 5.03 1.98 -23.79
CA ARG A 184 5.28 2.34 -25.21
C ARG A 184 4.28 1.68 -26.17
N LYS A 185 3.94 0.40 -25.95
CA LYS A 185 2.96 -0.31 -26.76
C LYS A 185 1.57 0.35 -26.67
N LEU A 186 1.11 0.63 -25.45
CA LEU A 186 -0.20 1.26 -25.24
C LEU A 186 -0.26 2.67 -25.84
N LEU A 187 0.79 3.46 -25.70
CA LEU A 187 0.88 4.80 -26.29
C LEU A 187 0.96 4.78 -27.82
N ALA A 188 1.40 3.68 -28.44
CA ALA A 188 1.37 3.53 -29.89
C ALA A 188 -0.04 3.23 -30.42
N GLU A 189 -0.86 2.54 -29.62
CA GLU A 189 -2.26 2.23 -29.94
C GLU A 189 -3.19 3.43 -29.64
N ASP A 190 -3.01 4.09 -28.51
CA ASP A 190 -3.78 5.27 -28.08
C ASP A 190 -2.85 6.29 -27.36
N PRO A 191 -2.29 7.27 -28.09
CA PRO A 191 -1.37 8.27 -27.55
C PRO A 191 -1.97 9.14 -26.43
N ASP A 192 -3.28 9.37 -26.49
CA ASP A 192 -4.00 10.28 -25.57
C ASP A 192 -4.67 9.54 -24.41
N THR A 193 -4.40 8.24 -24.27
CA THR A 193 -5.02 7.41 -23.25
C THR A 193 -4.87 8.04 -21.85
N PRO A 194 -5.96 8.10 -21.07
CA PRO A 194 -5.92 8.63 -19.70
C PRO A 194 -5.18 7.70 -18.73
N GLY A 195 -4.86 6.49 -19.17
CA GLY A 195 -4.29 5.43 -18.35
C GLY A 195 -5.28 4.83 -17.37
N SER A 196 -4.82 3.84 -16.62
CA SER A 196 -5.59 3.21 -15.55
C SER A 196 -4.67 2.74 -14.44
N LEU A 197 -5.22 2.45 -13.27
CA LEU A 197 -4.43 1.88 -12.18
C LEU A 197 -3.79 0.54 -12.57
N GLY A 198 -4.49 -0.27 -13.38
CA GLY A 198 -3.96 -1.54 -13.88
C GLY A 198 -2.72 -1.34 -14.75
N ILE A 199 -2.75 -0.34 -15.64
CA ILE A 199 -1.61 0.01 -16.49
C ILE A 199 -0.43 0.47 -15.62
N ALA A 200 -0.69 1.33 -14.64
CA ALA A 200 0.34 1.84 -13.73
C ALA A 200 0.98 0.73 -12.87
N ILE A 201 0.20 -0.28 -12.46
CA ILE A 201 0.72 -1.47 -11.77
C ILE A 201 1.65 -2.25 -12.69
N SER A 202 1.23 -2.50 -13.93
CA SER A 202 2.06 -3.20 -14.91
C SER A 202 3.40 -2.50 -15.09
N GLU A 203 3.42 -1.18 -15.21
CA GLU A 203 4.67 -0.43 -15.30
C GLU A 203 5.49 -0.40 -14.01
N GLY A 204 4.82 -0.35 -12.84
CA GLY A 204 5.47 -0.30 -11.53
C GLY A 204 6.16 -1.59 -11.11
N VAL A 205 5.67 -2.74 -11.55
CA VAL A 205 6.26 -4.03 -11.19
C VAL A 205 7.24 -4.50 -12.29
N ILE A 206 7.06 -4.09 -13.56
CA ILE A 206 7.99 -4.48 -14.64
C ILE A 206 9.32 -3.74 -14.42
N LYS A 207 10.26 -4.40 -13.72
CA LYS A 207 11.68 -4.07 -13.86
C LYS A 207 12.03 -4.12 -15.35
N PRO A 208 12.94 -3.26 -15.85
CA PRO A 208 13.43 -3.31 -17.24
C PRO A 208 14.23 -4.58 -17.59
N PHE A 209 14.16 -5.67 -16.81
CA PHE A 209 15.04 -6.84 -16.97
C PHE A 209 14.40 -8.24 -16.84
N PHE A 210 13.12 -8.40 -16.54
CA PHE A 210 12.50 -9.73 -16.52
C PHE A 210 11.08 -9.73 -17.08
N LEU A 211 10.94 -10.26 -18.29
CA LEU A 211 9.67 -10.76 -18.83
C LEU A 211 9.33 -12.05 -18.10
N SER A 212 8.46 -11.99 -17.08
CA SER A 212 7.86 -13.17 -16.47
C SER A 212 6.34 -13.16 -16.67
N PRO A 213 5.73 -14.25 -17.19
CA PRO A 213 4.29 -14.39 -17.42
C PRO A 213 3.39 -14.32 -16.17
N LEU A 214 3.95 -14.21 -14.95
CA LEU A 214 3.23 -14.23 -13.68
C LEU A 214 2.36 -12.98 -13.40
N PHE A 215 2.32 -12.03 -14.33
CA PHE A 215 1.89 -10.65 -14.10
C PHE A 215 0.40 -10.38 -14.15
N GLU A 216 -0.40 -11.33 -14.62
CA GLU A 216 -1.85 -11.18 -14.72
C GLU A 216 -2.56 -11.21 -13.34
N TYR A 217 -1.80 -11.49 -12.26
CA TYR A 217 -2.31 -11.72 -10.92
C TYR A 217 -2.76 -10.46 -10.16
N ALA A 218 -2.09 -9.31 -10.33
CA ALA A 218 -2.58 -8.06 -9.74
C ALA A 218 -3.91 -7.60 -10.37
N TYR A 219 -4.23 -8.11 -11.57
CA TYR A 219 -5.41 -7.75 -12.34
C TYR A 219 -6.71 -8.40 -11.81
N THR A 220 -6.64 -9.58 -11.19
CA THR A 220 -7.85 -10.34 -10.85
C THR A 220 -8.40 -10.09 -9.45
N LEU A 221 -7.57 -9.76 -8.45
CA LEU A 221 -8.04 -9.56 -7.07
C LEU A 221 -8.69 -8.19 -6.83
N ARG A 222 -8.21 -7.11 -7.47
CA ARG A 222 -8.82 -5.76 -7.34
C ARG A 222 -9.99 -5.55 -8.30
N ALA A 223 -9.91 -6.02 -9.55
CA ALA A 223 -10.99 -5.82 -10.53
C ALA A 223 -12.25 -6.64 -10.21
N ARG A 224 -12.12 -7.88 -9.70
CA ARG A 224 -13.28 -8.72 -9.32
C ARG A 224 -14.02 -8.23 -8.06
N LYS A 225 -13.37 -7.45 -7.19
CA LYS A 225 -14.02 -6.80 -6.03
C LYS A 225 -14.80 -5.54 -6.42
N TRP A 226 -14.41 -4.85 -7.51
CA TRP A 226 -15.11 -3.65 -7.99
C TRP A 226 -16.29 -3.97 -8.89
N LYS A 227 -16.19 -4.98 -9.78
CA LYS A 227 -17.32 -5.38 -10.64
C LYS A 227 -18.54 -5.86 -9.82
N ARG A 228 -18.32 -6.63 -8.74
CA ARG A 228 -19.40 -7.10 -7.86
C ARG A 228 -20.10 -6.01 -7.03
N LYS A 229 -19.56 -4.78 -6.96
CA LYS A 229 -20.25 -3.65 -6.31
C LYS A 229 -21.03 -2.77 -7.30
N ALA A 230 -20.79 -2.91 -8.60
CA ALA A 230 -21.54 -2.18 -9.62
C ALA A 230 -22.84 -2.90 -10.02
N ASP A 231 -22.90 -4.23 -9.83
CA ASP A 231 -24.05 -5.06 -10.21
C ASP A 231 -25.03 -5.34 -9.04
N CYS A 232 -24.94 -4.58 -7.93
CA CYS A 232 -25.87 -4.64 -6.79
C CYS A 232 -26.41 -3.24 -6.42
N GLY A 233 -26.66 -2.42 -7.45
CA GLY A 233 -27.47 -1.20 -7.36
C GLY A 233 -28.84 -1.42 -7.99
#